data_AF-A0A1B7V4Q1-F1
#
_entry.id   AF-A0A1B7V4Q1-F1
#
_cell.length_a   1.000
_cell.length_b   1.000
_cell.length_c   1.000
_cell.angle_alpha   90.00
_cell.angle_beta   90.00
_cell.angle_gamma   90.00
#
_symmetry.space_group_name_H-M   'P 1'
#
loop_
_entity.id
_entity.type
_entity.pdbx_description
1 polymer ?
#
loop_
_entity_poly.entity_id
_entity_poly.type
_entity_poly.pdbx_seq_one_letter_code
_entity_poly.pdbx_strand_id
1 'polypeptide(L)' 'MSYQDIITIEPDKRGGKPCIRRMRITVYDVLGWLASGMSYAEILEDFPELTEDDIRACLEFAADREHRLVATVGAA' A
#
# COMPACT_ATOMS: atom_id res chain seq x y z
N MET A 1 -0.66 14.17 -3.70
CA MET A 1 0.22 13.31 -4.52
C MET A 1 -0.58 12.07 -4.85
N SER A 2 -0.39 11.47 -6.03
CA SER A 2 -1.06 10.20 -6.37
C SER A 2 -0.30 9.06 -5.72
N TYR A 3 -0.98 7.97 -5.32
CA TYR A 3 -0.28 6.78 -4.82
C TYR A 3 0.80 6.26 -5.77
N GLN A 4 0.69 6.55 -7.08
CA GLN A 4 1.61 6.11 -8.13
C GLN A 4 3.02 6.68 -7.96
N ASP A 5 3.17 7.81 -7.26
CA ASP A 5 4.47 8.41 -6.97
C ASP A 5 5.17 7.71 -5.78
N ILE A 6 4.42 6.95 -4.98
CA ILE A 6 4.85 6.36 -3.70
C ILE A 6 4.95 4.84 -3.81
N ILE A 7 3.97 4.19 -4.43
CA ILE A 7 3.87 2.73 -4.50
C ILE A 7 4.53 2.23 -5.79
N THR A 8 5.60 1.46 -5.65
CA THR A 8 6.32 0.83 -6.76
C THR A 8 6.07 -0.67 -6.80
N ILE A 9 6.04 -1.23 -8.01
CA ILE A 9 5.99 -2.68 -8.24
C ILE A 9 7.27 -3.07 -8.99
N GLU A 10 8.18 -3.73 -8.29
CA GLU A 10 9.48 -4.16 -8.82
C GLU A 10 9.53 -5.70 -8.81
N PRO A 11 9.67 -6.39 -9.96
CA PRO A 11 9.55 -7.86 -10.04
C PRO A 11 10.52 -8.63 -9.12
N ASP A 12 11.71 -8.08 -8.91
CA ASP A 12 12.79 -8.63 -8.08
C ASP A 12 12.65 -8.30 -6.59
N LYS A 13 11.69 -7.43 -6.21
CA LYS A 13 11.47 -7.00 -4.84
C LYS A 13 10.22 -7.65 -4.25
N ARG A 14 10.41 -8.39 -3.14
CA ARG A 14 9.31 -9.05 -2.38
C ARG A 14 8.39 -9.90 -3.29
N GLY A 15 8.90 -10.41 -4.41
CA GLY A 15 8.14 -11.20 -5.38
C GLY A 15 7.15 -10.38 -6.21
N GLY A 16 7.49 -9.14 -6.58
CA GLY A 16 6.61 -8.28 -7.38
C GLY A 16 5.43 -7.69 -6.61
N LYS A 17 5.51 -7.65 -5.27
CA LYS A 17 4.47 -7.03 -4.43
C LYS A 17 4.61 -5.50 -4.47
N PRO A 18 3.50 -4.73 -4.46
CA PRO A 18 3.53 -3.28 -4.32
C PRO A 18 4.21 -2.87 -3.01
N CYS A 19 5.25 -2.05 -3.13
CA CYS A 19 6.11 -1.59 -2.02
C CYS A 19 6.13 -0.06 -1.94
N ILE A 20 6.32 0.46 -0.74
CA ILE A 20 6.39 1.91 -0.47
C ILE A 20 7.79 2.43 -0.81
N ARG A 21 7.92 3.51 -1.59
CA ARG A 21 9.15 4.29 -1.85
C ARG A 21 10.43 3.44 -2.01
N ARG A 22 10.35 2.32 -2.74
CA ARG A 22 11.43 1.33 -2.94
C ARG A 22 11.95 0.63 -1.66
N MET A 23 11.23 0.73 -0.55
CA MET A 23 11.44 -0.06 0.67
C MET A 23 11.05 -1.53 0.46
N ARG A 24 11.21 -2.35 1.49
CA ARG A 24 10.68 -3.73 1.53
C ARG A 24 9.39 -3.86 2.35
N ILE A 25 8.80 -2.74 2.73
CA ILE A 25 7.46 -2.64 3.32
C ILE A 25 6.45 -2.62 2.17
N THR A 26 5.55 -3.60 2.18
CA THR A 26 4.52 -3.77 1.15
C THR A 26 3.23 -3.10 1.56
N VAL A 27 2.37 -2.80 0.57
CA VAL A 27 0.99 -2.36 0.84
C VAL A 27 0.25 -3.37 1.73
N TYR A 28 0.52 -4.68 1.57
CA TYR A 28 -0.08 -5.72 2.40
C TYR A 28 0.34 -5.64 3.87
N ASP A 29 1.59 -5.26 4.14
CA ASP A 29 2.08 -5.15 5.51
C ASP A 29 1.30 -4.03 6.24
N VAL A 30 1.20 -2.85 5.62
CA VAL A 30 0.44 -1.71 6.17
C VAL A 30 -1.04 -2.04 6.35
N LEU A 31 -1.69 -2.62 5.34
CA LEU A 31 -3.10 -3.02 5.45
C LEU A 31 -3.32 -4.08 6.53
N GLY A 32 -2.37 -5.01 6.70
CA GLY A 32 -2.40 -6.01 7.76
C GLY A 32 -2.31 -5.40 9.15
N TRP A 33 -1.42 -4.42 9.35
CA TRP A 33 -1.29 -3.69 10.61
C TRP A 33 -2.56 -2.92 10.95
N LEU A 34 -3.11 -2.17 9.98
CA LEU A 34 -4.39 -1.47 10.16
C LEU A 34 -5.53 -2.44 10.48
N ALA A 35 -5.59 -3.59 9.79
CA ALA A 35 -6.61 -4.61 10.06
C ALA A 35 -6.47 -5.25 11.44
N SER A 36 -5.26 -5.31 12.01
CA SER A 36 -5.03 -5.74 13.39
C SER A 36 -5.41 -4.70 14.45
N GLY A 37 -5.80 -3.50 14.02
CA GLY A 37 -6.23 -2.40 14.90
C GLY A 37 -5.13 -1.40 15.25
N MET A 38 -3.95 -1.47 14.64
CA MET A 38 -2.91 -0.47 14.85
C MET A 38 -3.34 0.88 14.29
N SER A 39 -3.10 1.94 15.07
CA SER A 39 -3.25 3.33 14.65
C SER A 39 -2.10 3.78 13.75
N TYR A 40 -2.28 4.89 13.05
CA TYR A 40 -1.22 5.48 12.24
C TYR A 40 -0.02 5.88 13.08
N ALA A 41 -0.26 6.39 14.31
CA ALA A 41 0.81 6.80 15.21
C ALA A 41 1.68 5.60 15.61
N GLU A 42 1.07 4.47 15.98
CA GLU A 42 1.79 3.24 16.34
C GLU A 42 2.60 2.70 15.15
N ILE A 43 2.03 2.70 13.94
CA ILE A 43 2.74 2.27 12.73
C ILE A 43 3.95 3.18 12.47
N LEU A 44 3.81 4.50 12.62
CA LEU A 44 4.90 5.46 12.40
C LEU A 44 5.95 5.42 13.52
N GLU A 45 5.58 5.00 14.72
CA GLU A 45 6.51 4.77 15.83
C GLU A 45 7.35 3.50 15.58
N ASP A 46 6.73 2.41 15.15
CA ASP A 46 7.39 1.15 14.83
C ASP A 46 8.22 1.23 13.54
N PHE A 47 7.79 2.05 12.57
CA PHE A 47 8.45 2.25 11.28
C PHE A 47 8.65 3.75 10.99
N PRO A 48 9.62 4.41 11.67
CA PRO A 48 9.87 5.85 11.53
C PRO A 48 10.28 6.30 10.13
N GLU A 49 10.70 5.37 9.28
CA GLU A 49 10.98 5.64 7.89
C GLU A 49 9.71 5.97 7.09
N LEU A 50 8.53 5.51 7.53
CA LEU A 50 7.24 5.78 6.90
C LEU A 50 6.75 7.20 7.22
N THR A 51 5.86 7.67 6.36
CA THR A 51 5.12 8.91 6.53
C THR A 51 3.62 8.61 6.49
N GLU A 52 2.82 9.52 7.03
CA GLU A 52 1.36 9.38 6.97
C GLU A 52 0.86 9.30 5.51
N ASP A 53 1.52 10.00 4.59
CA ASP A 53 1.20 9.97 3.16
C ASP A 53 1.49 8.60 2.53
N ASP A 54 2.47 7.84 3.05
CA ASP A 54 2.69 6.47 2.60
C ASP A 54 1.54 5.53 3.00
N ILE A 55 1.01 5.72 4.22
CA ILE A 55 -0.14 4.94 4.70
C ILE A 55 -1.38 5.28 3.87
N ARG A 56 -1.61 6.57 3.59
CA ARG A 56 -2.71 7.00 2.71
C ARG A 56 -2.54 6.44 1.29
N ALA A 57 -1.33 6.45 0.73
CA ALA A 57 -1.04 5.89 -0.58
C ALA A 57 -1.32 4.37 -0.64
N CYS A 58 -1.06 3.63 0.45
CA CYS A 58 -1.41 2.22 0.54
C CYS A 58 -2.93 2.00 0.45
N LEU A 59 -3.71 2.82 1.15
CA LEU A 59 -5.18 2.77 1.10
C LEU A 59 -5.74 3.15 -0.27
N GLU A 60 -5.21 4.22 -0.87
CA GLU A 60 -5.61 4.68 -2.20
C GLU A 60 -5.29 3.63 -3.27
N PHE A 61 -4.08 3.05 -3.24
CA PHE A 61 -3.70 1.94 -4.11
C PHE A 61 -4.67 0.76 -3.99
N ALA A 62 -5.05 0.39 -2.77
CA ALA A 62 -5.95 -0.73 -2.52
C ALA A 62 -7.35 -0.47 -3.08
N ALA A 63 -7.92 0.71 -2.80
CA ALA A 63 -9.24 1.12 -3.29
C ALA A 63 -9.29 1.14 -4.82
N ASP A 64 -8.28 1.73 -5.46
CA ASP A 64 -8.21 1.83 -6.92
C ASP A 64 -7.95 0.47 -7.59
N ARG A 65 -7.13 -0.40 -6.98
CA ARG A 65 -6.97 -1.79 -7.43
C ARG A 65 -8.27 -2.57 -7.35
N GLU A 66 -9.02 -2.45 -6.26
CA GLU A 66 -10.32 -3.12 -6.09
C GLU A 66 -11.33 -2.63 -7.14
N HIS A 67 -11.41 -1.31 -7.34
CA HIS A 67 -12.30 -0.72 -8.35
C HIS A 67 -12.00 -1.24 -9.77
N ARG A 68 -10.72 -1.37 -10.13
CA ARG A 68 -10.32 -1.96 -11.43
C ARG A 68 -10.71 -3.43 -11.56
N LEU A 69 -10.58 -4.23 -10.50
CA LEU A 69 -10.95 -5.64 -10.54
C LEU A 69 -12.46 -5.80 -10.81
N VAL A 70 -13.29 -5.00 -10.15
CA VAL A 70 -14.75 -5.01 -10.37
C VAL A 70 -15.10 -4.55 -11.79
N ALA A 71 -14.44 -3.51 -12.30
CA ALA A 71 -14.66 -3.02 -13.67
C ALA A 71 -14.34 -4.08 -14.74
N THR A 72 -13.34 -4.93 -14.52
CA THR A 72 -13.03 -6.03 -15.44
C THR A 72 -14.03 -7.19 -15.43
N VAL A 73 -14.80 -7.36 -14.34
CA VAL A 73 -15.81 -8.44 -14.24
C VAL A 73 -17.15 -8.02 -14.84
N GLY A 74 -17.46 -6.73 -14.90
CA GLY A 74 -18.71 -6.20 -15.47
C GLY A 74 -18.70 -5.94 -16.99
N ALA A 75 -17.57 -6.17 -17.66
CA ALA A 75 -17.39 -5.90 -19.09
C ALA A 75 -17.49 -7.15 -19.99
N ALA A 76 -18.02 -8.25 -19.47
CA ALA A 76 -18.23 -9.51 -20.19
C ALA A 76 -19.72 -9.79 -20.44
#